data_AF-A0A134C551-F1
#
_entry.id   AF-A0A134C551-F1
#
_cell.length_a   1.000
_cell.length_b   1.000
_cell.length_c   1.000
_cell.angle_alpha   90.00
_cell.angle_beta   90.00
_cell.angle_gamma   90.00
#
_symmetry.space_group_name_H-M   'P 1'
#
loop_
_entity.id
_entity.type
_entity.pdbx_description
1 polymer ?
#
loop_
_entity_poly.entity_id
_entity_poly.type
_entity_poly.pdbx_seq_one_letter_code
_entity_poly.pdbx_strand_id
1 'polypeptide(L)'
;MEQLSPNQYNKQNTDTDQDVIHTSHPTITGKSDDIIFPRPDIYLVEVEFSNSREIGTFICENMDVWEGDFVYVTGPIQDKIGTVREVDYFCKIRPSKYERVVAKVDTSLYGEFSPIEHLWITFQRNSIEKDKMRLWFLSPLSDGPCVSSNDMLPFPLRNLSQFPISSIRAERGEGYYEEHRVAYLSIDKGEGYAIVQGSEYYEITFAYEDEQIKTIACNCYCEAIASMNMLYYYSCRT
;
A
#
# COMPACT_ATOMS: atom_id res chain seq x y z
N MET A 1 -37.45 58.42 55.13
CA MET A 1 -37.81 58.86 53.77
C MET A 1 -37.42 57.71 52.86
N GLU A 2 -38.36 56.78 52.66
CA GLU A 2 -39.23 56.68 51.45
C GLU A 2 -38.43 56.13 50.26
N GLN A 3 -38.52 54.83 49.95
CA GLN A 3 -39.59 54.12 49.23
C GLN A 3 -39.77 54.59 47.77
N LEU A 4 -39.93 53.58 46.89
CA LEU A 4 -40.65 53.54 45.61
C LEU A 4 -39.80 53.30 44.34
N SER A 5 -39.88 52.07 43.84
CA SER A 5 -40.07 51.79 42.39
C SER A 5 -41.53 52.09 42.01
N PRO A 6 -41.84 52.43 40.74
CA PRO A 6 -42.67 51.53 39.92
C PRO A 6 -42.31 51.55 38.41
N ASN A 7 -42.29 50.40 37.73
CA ASN A 7 -43.38 49.89 36.87
C ASN A 7 -43.91 50.88 35.80
N GLN A 8 -44.03 50.47 34.53
CA GLN A 8 -45.32 50.02 33.97
C GLN A 8 -45.30 49.80 32.43
N TYR A 9 -45.90 48.66 32.04
CA TYR A 9 -46.81 48.38 30.90
C TYR A 9 -46.28 48.44 29.44
N ASN A 10 -46.27 47.36 28.66
CA ASN A 10 -47.28 46.41 28.11
C ASN A 10 -48.16 46.91 26.94
N LYS A 11 -48.16 46.09 25.87
CA LYS A 11 -49.19 45.88 24.80
C LYS A 11 -49.21 46.96 23.69
N GLN A 12 -49.40 46.68 22.39
CA GLN A 12 -50.20 45.64 21.72
C GLN A 12 -50.02 45.70 20.17
N ASN A 13 -50.44 44.62 19.48
CA ASN A 13 -50.97 44.50 18.09
C ASN A 13 -49.98 44.28 16.91
N THR A 14 -50.23 43.46 15.87
CA THR A 14 -51.30 42.51 15.44
C THR A 14 -50.82 41.78 14.16
N ASP A 15 -51.23 40.52 13.99
CA ASP A 15 -51.45 39.70 12.77
C ASP A 15 -50.66 39.94 11.46
N THR A 16 -50.00 38.91 10.93
CA THR A 16 -50.53 38.08 9.82
C THR A 16 -49.66 36.83 9.53
N ASP A 17 -50.33 35.75 9.11
CA ASP A 17 -49.87 34.44 8.65
C ASP A 17 -48.48 34.33 8.00
N GLN A 18 -47.73 33.27 8.36
CA GLN A 18 -47.06 32.39 7.40
C GLN A 18 -46.54 31.09 8.06
N ASP A 19 -47.20 30.00 7.70
CA ASP A 19 -46.83 28.58 7.66
C ASP A 19 -45.61 28.08 8.44
N VAL A 20 -45.93 27.25 9.44
CA VAL A 20 -45.01 26.35 10.14
C VAL A 20 -44.63 25.19 9.20
N ILE A 21 -43.37 25.14 8.77
CA ILE A 21 -42.75 23.89 8.29
C ILE A 21 -41.63 23.54 9.25
N HIS A 22 -41.94 22.68 10.23
CA HIS A 22 -40.93 21.91 10.93
C HIS A 22 -40.29 20.95 9.92
N THR A 23 -39.10 21.27 9.42
CA THR A 23 -38.24 20.30 8.74
C THR A 23 -37.64 19.36 9.79
N SER A 24 -38.46 18.41 10.26
CA SER A 24 -37.94 17.19 10.87
C SER A 24 -37.17 16.42 9.80
N HIS A 25 -35.84 16.48 9.85
CA HIS A 25 -35.01 15.57 9.05
C HIS A 25 -35.39 14.13 9.41
N PRO A 26 -35.80 13.30 8.44
CA PRO A 26 -36.13 11.91 8.70
C PRO A 26 -34.86 11.17 9.10
N THR A 27 -34.86 10.59 10.30
CA THR A 27 -33.92 9.55 10.69
C THR A 27 -34.22 8.31 9.84
N ILE A 28 -33.49 8.14 8.74
CA ILE A 28 -33.55 6.91 7.94
C ILE A 28 -32.83 5.82 8.73
N THR A 29 -33.59 5.08 9.53
CA THR A 29 -33.20 3.75 10.01
C THR A 29 -33.69 2.73 9.00
N GLY A 30 -33.02 2.67 7.85
CA GLY A 30 -33.19 1.63 6.85
C GLY A 30 -32.00 0.70 6.90
N LYS A 31 -32.19 -0.53 7.38
CA LYS A 31 -31.38 -1.65 6.90
C LYS A 31 -31.66 -1.72 5.39
N SER A 32 -30.68 -1.29 4.59
CA SER A 32 -30.71 -1.49 3.16
C SER A 32 -30.73 -3.00 2.92
N ASP A 33 -31.87 -3.52 2.47
CA ASP A 33 -31.87 -4.77 1.72
C ASP A 33 -31.09 -4.46 0.45
N ASP A 34 -29.78 -4.73 0.48
CA ASP A 34 -28.88 -4.41 -0.62
C ASP A 34 -29.40 -5.09 -1.89
N ILE A 35 -29.94 -4.29 -2.81
CA ILE A 35 -30.20 -4.72 -4.17
C ILE A 35 -28.82 -4.97 -4.77
N ILE A 36 -28.37 -6.22 -4.74
CA ILE A 36 -27.16 -6.66 -5.41
C ILE A 36 -27.46 -6.62 -6.90
N PHE A 37 -27.19 -5.49 -7.54
CA PHE A 37 -27.06 -5.46 -8.98
C PHE A 37 -25.86 -6.35 -9.34
N PRO A 38 -26.02 -7.34 -10.24
CA PRO A 38 -24.86 -8.09 -10.70
C PRO A 38 -23.89 -7.10 -11.33
N ARG A 39 -22.67 -7.04 -10.81
CA ARG A 39 -21.61 -6.23 -11.41
C ARG A 39 -21.39 -6.70 -12.85
N PRO A 40 -21.29 -5.79 -13.82
CA PRO A 40 -20.89 -6.18 -15.16
C PRO A 40 -19.45 -6.68 -15.13
N ASP A 41 -19.13 -7.61 -16.05
CA ASP A 41 -17.78 -8.17 -16.19
C ASP A 41 -16.72 -7.11 -16.55
N ILE A 42 -17.17 -5.98 -17.12
CA ILE A 42 -16.37 -4.86 -17.58
C ILE A 42 -17.03 -3.57 -17.11
N TYR A 43 -16.28 -2.70 -16.45
CA TYR A 43 -16.74 -1.39 -15.98
C TYR A 43 -15.60 -0.35 -16.04
N LEU A 44 -15.93 0.93 -15.87
CA LEU A 44 -14.93 2.00 -15.82
C LEU A 44 -14.61 2.37 -14.37
N VAL A 45 -13.35 2.70 -14.14
CA VAL A 45 -12.88 3.26 -12.88
C VAL A 45 -12.10 4.54 -13.15
N GLU A 46 -12.33 5.55 -12.32
CA GLU A 46 -11.48 6.73 -12.28
C GLU A 46 -10.40 6.55 -11.21
N VAL A 47 -9.15 6.80 -11.59
CA VAL A 47 -7.99 6.58 -10.74
C VAL A 47 -7.16 7.86 -10.69
N GLU A 48 -6.84 8.31 -9.48
CA GLU A 48 -5.99 9.48 -9.21
C GLU A 48 -4.58 9.03 -8.81
N PHE A 49 -3.56 9.67 -9.37
CA PHE A 49 -2.16 9.38 -9.09
C PHE A 49 -1.50 10.53 -8.31
N SER A 50 -1.02 10.23 -7.11
CA SER A 50 -0.61 11.21 -6.09
C SER A 50 0.53 12.14 -6.54
N ASN A 51 1.38 11.66 -7.45
CA ASN A 51 2.57 12.40 -7.88
C ASN A 51 2.34 13.35 -9.06
N SER A 52 1.14 13.38 -9.66
CA SER A 52 0.86 14.21 -10.84
C SER A 52 -0.46 14.98 -10.81
N ARG A 53 -1.37 14.69 -9.85
CA ARG A 53 -2.80 15.09 -9.93
C ARG A 53 -3.45 14.65 -11.25
N GLU A 54 -2.86 13.68 -11.92
CA GLU A 54 -3.44 13.09 -13.11
C GLU A 54 -4.55 12.14 -12.66
N ILE A 55 -5.71 12.35 -13.25
CA ILE A 55 -6.86 11.46 -13.13
C ILE A 55 -7.03 10.80 -14.49
N GLY A 56 -7.15 9.49 -14.50
CA GLY A 56 -7.42 8.72 -15.71
C GLY A 56 -8.63 7.81 -15.52
N THR A 57 -9.34 7.56 -16.62
CA THR A 57 -10.41 6.57 -16.66
C THR A 57 -9.89 5.28 -17.28
N PHE A 58 -10.06 4.17 -16.59
CA PHE A 58 -9.53 2.86 -16.96
C PHE A 58 -10.65 1.83 -17.01
N ILE A 59 -10.49 0.81 -17.84
CA ILE A 59 -11.34 -0.37 -17.82
C ILE A 59 -10.88 -1.29 -16.70
N CYS A 60 -11.81 -1.72 -15.86
CA CYS A 60 -11.62 -2.80 -14.91
C CYS A 60 -12.40 -4.04 -15.38
N GLU A 61 -11.74 -5.20 -15.36
CA GLU A 61 -12.35 -6.49 -15.71
C GLU A 61 -11.97 -7.54 -14.69
N ASN A 62 -12.91 -8.43 -14.36
CA ASN A 62 -12.69 -9.61 -13.53
C ASN A 62 -12.01 -9.31 -12.17
N MET A 63 -12.20 -8.11 -11.64
CA MET A 63 -11.62 -7.66 -10.38
C MET A 63 -12.62 -6.83 -9.61
N ASP A 64 -12.65 -7.00 -8.29
CA ASP A 64 -13.53 -6.23 -7.42
C ASP A 64 -12.78 -5.02 -6.85
N VAL A 65 -13.08 -3.87 -7.42
CA VAL A 65 -12.50 -2.58 -7.07
C VAL A 65 -13.58 -1.65 -6.51
N TRP A 66 -13.21 -0.86 -5.52
CA TRP A 66 -14.04 0.11 -4.81
C TRP A 66 -13.29 1.43 -4.68
N GLU A 67 -14.04 2.51 -4.42
CA GLU A 67 -13.44 3.78 -4.06
C GLU A 67 -12.48 3.61 -2.87
N GLY A 68 -11.29 4.21 -2.97
CA GLY A 68 -10.23 4.09 -1.98
C GLY A 68 -9.28 2.90 -2.17
N ASP A 69 -9.61 1.94 -3.04
CA ASP A 69 -8.68 0.86 -3.38
C ASP A 69 -7.45 1.41 -4.12
N PHE A 70 -6.31 0.78 -3.87
CA PHE A 70 -5.07 1.06 -4.60
C PHE A 70 -4.91 0.09 -5.77
N VAL A 71 -4.55 0.62 -6.94
CA VAL A 71 -4.47 -0.15 -8.19
C VAL A 71 -3.26 0.23 -9.03
N TYR A 72 -2.82 -0.72 -9.86
CA TYR A 72 -1.94 -0.46 -11.01
C TYR A 72 -2.74 -0.50 -12.30
N VAL A 73 -2.27 0.25 -13.30
CA VAL A 73 -2.89 0.37 -14.61
C VAL A 73 -1.90 0.12 -15.75
N THR A 74 -2.37 -0.13 -16.96
CA THR A 74 -1.53 -0.10 -18.17
C THR A 74 -1.25 1.33 -18.62
N GLY A 75 -0.26 1.49 -19.50
CA GLY A 75 0.04 2.75 -20.18
C GLY A 75 1.20 3.52 -19.54
N PRO A 76 1.33 4.83 -19.82
CA PRO A 76 2.51 5.62 -19.44
C PRO A 76 2.79 5.74 -17.93
N ILE A 77 1.80 5.42 -17.09
CA ILE A 77 1.87 5.53 -15.62
C ILE A 77 1.84 4.16 -14.93
N GLN A 78 2.13 3.09 -15.67
CA GLN A 78 2.02 1.70 -15.19
C GLN A 78 2.89 1.35 -13.97
N ASP A 79 3.92 2.15 -13.69
CA ASP A 79 4.83 1.93 -12.56
C ASP A 79 4.40 2.69 -11.28
N LYS A 80 3.25 3.37 -11.32
CA LYS A 80 2.72 4.14 -10.20
C LYS A 80 1.45 3.50 -9.64
N ILE A 81 1.34 3.50 -8.32
CA ILE A 81 0.09 3.18 -7.63
C ILE A 81 -0.86 4.37 -7.77
N GLY A 82 -2.10 4.07 -8.17
CA GLY A 82 -3.20 5.02 -8.18
C GLY A 82 -4.25 4.66 -7.14
N THR A 83 -5.03 5.65 -6.71
CA THR A 83 -6.16 5.48 -5.80
C THR A 83 -7.45 5.61 -6.59
N VAL A 84 -8.36 4.64 -6.43
CA VAL A 84 -9.65 4.66 -7.10
C VAL A 84 -10.52 5.76 -6.48
N ARG A 85 -11.06 6.61 -7.34
CA ARG A 85 -11.93 7.74 -6.98
C ARG A 85 -13.39 7.45 -7.20
N GLU A 86 -13.73 6.82 -8.32
CA GLU A 86 -15.10 6.56 -8.71
C GLU A 86 -15.16 5.27 -9.54
N VAL A 87 -16.31 4.59 -9.49
CA VAL A 87 -16.59 3.38 -10.25
C VAL A 87 -17.91 3.54 -11.00
N ASP A 88 -17.88 3.41 -12.33
CA ASP A 88 -19.05 3.53 -13.21
C ASP A 88 -19.37 2.20 -13.91
N TYR A 89 -20.51 1.61 -13.51
CA TYR A 89 -21.03 0.35 -14.07
C TYR A 89 -21.98 0.55 -15.25
N PHE A 90 -22.50 1.76 -15.48
CA PHE A 90 -23.61 2.02 -16.40
C PHE A 90 -23.19 2.90 -17.59
N CYS A 91 -22.11 2.51 -18.26
CA CYS A 91 -21.55 3.25 -19.39
C CYS A 91 -21.37 2.38 -20.65
N LYS A 92 -21.34 3.03 -21.82
CA LYS A 92 -20.96 2.38 -23.08
C LYS A 92 -19.45 2.42 -23.23
N ILE A 93 -18.80 1.28 -23.07
CA ILE A 93 -17.35 1.15 -23.12
C ILE A 93 -16.89 0.86 -24.56
N ARG A 94 -15.85 1.58 -25.01
CA ARG A 94 -15.12 1.26 -26.25
C ARG A 94 -13.71 0.82 -25.85
N PRO A 95 -13.41 -0.50 -25.80
CA PRO A 95 -12.15 -0.99 -25.25
C PRO A 95 -10.88 -0.35 -25.83
N SER A 96 -10.88 -0.01 -27.12
CA SER A 96 -9.74 0.62 -27.78
C SER A 96 -9.42 2.06 -27.33
N LYS A 97 -10.27 2.68 -26.50
CA LYS A 97 -10.10 4.06 -26.02
C LYS A 97 -9.53 4.17 -24.61
N TYR A 98 -9.44 3.06 -23.89
CA TYR A 98 -9.11 3.06 -22.48
C TYR A 98 -7.99 2.07 -22.19
N GLU A 99 -7.08 2.51 -21.33
CA GLU A 99 -6.13 1.62 -20.66
C GLU A 99 -6.88 0.80 -19.58
N ARG A 100 -6.18 -0.14 -18.96
CA ARG A 100 -6.76 -1.14 -18.05
C ARG A 100 -6.23 -1.04 -16.63
N VAL A 101 -7.06 -1.38 -15.66
CA VAL A 101 -6.57 -1.84 -14.35
C VAL A 101 -5.99 -3.23 -14.51
N VAL A 102 -4.78 -3.45 -13.96
CA VAL A 102 -4.05 -4.72 -14.07
C VAL A 102 -3.84 -5.42 -12.73
N ALA A 103 -3.85 -4.68 -11.62
CA ALA A 103 -3.77 -5.25 -10.29
C ALA A 103 -4.44 -4.32 -9.27
N LYS A 104 -5.00 -4.94 -8.22
CA LYS A 104 -5.40 -4.30 -6.98
C LYS A 104 -4.40 -4.66 -5.90
N VAL A 105 -3.96 -3.67 -5.13
CA VAL A 105 -3.07 -3.86 -3.99
C VAL A 105 -3.90 -4.34 -2.81
N ASP A 106 -3.56 -5.49 -2.25
CA ASP A 106 -4.21 -5.98 -1.04
C ASP A 106 -3.65 -5.23 0.18
N THR A 107 -4.52 -4.49 0.86
CA THR A 107 -4.15 -3.70 2.05
C THR A 107 -4.38 -4.44 3.37
N SER A 108 -4.84 -5.69 3.32
CA SER A 108 -5.19 -6.48 4.49
C SER A 108 -3.94 -7.05 5.15
N LEU A 109 -3.76 -6.75 6.44
CA LEU A 109 -2.70 -7.31 7.28
C LEU A 109 -3.34 -8.18 8.37
N TYR A 110 -2.76 -9.35 8.64
CA TYR A 110 -3.28 -10.28 9.64
C TYR A 110 -2.24 -10.55 10.74
N GLY A 111 -2.72 -10.71 11.97
CA GLY A 111 -1.89 -11.12 13.10
C GLY A 111 -1.38 -9.98 13.97
N GLU A 112 -0.48 -10.32 14.88
CA GLU A 112 0.10 -9.40 15.85
C GLU A 112 1.43 -8.83 15.34
N PHE A 113 1.58 -7.51 15.45
CA PHE A 113 2.77 -6.80 15.05
C PHE A 113 3.36 -6.05 16.23
N SER A 114 4.68 -6.13 16.39
CA SER A 114 5.44 -5.37 17.37
C SER A 114 6.29 -4.32 16.66
N PRO A 115 6.32 -3.06 17.16
CA PRO A 115 7.19 -2.05 16.59
C PRO A 115 8.65 -2.31 16.99
N ILE A 116 9.57 -2.23 16.02
CA ILE A 116 11.03 -2.22 16.22
C ILE A 116 11.60 -1.08 15.38
N GLU A 117 12.04 -0.01 16.05
CA GLU A 117 12.53 1.22 15.41
C GLU A 117 11.53 1.76 14.38
N HIS A 118 11.86 1.66 13.08
CA HIS A 118 11.08 2.12 11.94
C HIS A 118 10.26 1.01 11.27
N LEU A 119 10.32 -0.22 11.81
CA LEU A 119 9.63 -1.39 11.27
C LEU A 119 8.54 -1.91 12.22
N TRP A 120 7.65 -2.70 11.64
CA TRP A 120 6.73 -3.57 12.35
C TRP A 120 7.12 -5.03 12.06
N ILE A 121 7.31 -5.83 13.11
CA ILE A 121 7.70 -7.24 12.98
C ILE A 121 6.56 -8.15 13.44
N THR A 122 6.42 -9.28 12.76
CA THR A 122 5.60 -10.40 13.22
C THR A 122 6.34 -11.71 12.99
N PHE A 123 6.13 -12.66 13.90
CA PHE A 123 6.61 -14.04 13.76
C PHE A 123 5.49 -15.00 13.34
N GLN A 124 4.26 -14.50 13.21
CA GLN A 124 3.14 -15.27 12.74
C GLN A 124 3.29 -15.50 11.24
N ARG A 125 3.27 -16.77 10.83
CA ARG A 125 3.30 -17.12 9.41
C ARG A 125 2.01 -16.67 8.74
N ASN A 126 2.10 -16.32 7.46
CA ASN A 126 0.97 -15.88 6.62
C ASN A 126 0.29 -14.58 7.07
N SER A 127 0.94 -13.79 7.93
CA SER A 127 0.47 -12.44 8.28
C SER A 127 0.41 -11.52 7.06
N ILE A 128 1.38 -11.67 6.15
CA ILE A 128 1.49 -10.96 4.87
C ILE A 128 2.16 -11.91 3.87
N GLU A 129 1.53 -12.17 2.73
CA GLU A 129 2.14 -12.94 1.65
C GLU A 129 3.07 -12.05 0.82
N LYS A 130 4.23 -12.57 0.40
CA LYS A 130 5.24 -11.80 -0.34
C LYS A 130 4.66 -11.15 -1.61
N ASP A 131 3.81 -11.87 -2.34
CA ASP A 131 3.23 -11.39 -3.60
C ASP A 131 2.23 -10.24 -3.37
N LYS A 132 1.52 -10.26 -2.24
CA LYS A 132 0.67 -9.14 -1.82
C LYS A 132 1.50 -7.92 -1.47
N MET A 133 2.54 -8.10 -0.67
CA MET A 133 3.43 -7.01 -0.26
C MET A 133 4.19 -6.40 -1.43
N ARG A 134 4.57 -7.20 -2.42
CA ARG A 134 5.22 -6.75 -3.65
C ARG A 134 4.44 -5.61 -4.32
N LEU A 135 3.11 -5.75 -4.42
CA LEU A 135 2.24 -4.77 -5.08
C LEU A 135 2.12 -3.43 -4.32
N TRP A 136 2.64 -3.31 -3.11
CA TRP A 136 2.72 -2.00 -2.44
C TRP A 136 3.84 -1.12 -2.99
N PHE A 137 4.79 -1.71 -3.71
CA PHE A 137 6.02 -1.04 -4.11
C PHE A 137 6.36 -1.22 -5.59
N LEU A 138 5.92 -2.32 -6.19
CA LEU A 138 6.35 -2.76 -7.50
C LEU A 138 5.15 -3.11 -8.38
N SER A 139 5.15 -2.54 -9.58
CA SER A 139 4.16 -2.85 -10.59
C SER A 139 4.21 -4.33 -10.97
N PRO A 140 3.06 -4.98 -11.23
CA PRO A 140 3.04 -6.31 -11.84
C PRO A 140 3.56 -6.29 -13.29
N LEU A 141 3.69 -5.11 -13.91
CA LEU A 141 4.19 -4.91 -15.27
C LEU A 141 5.70 -4.62 -15.31
N SER A 142 6.37 -4.58 -14.15
CA SER A 142 7.83 -4.44 -14.06
C SER A 142 8.55 -5.68 -14.60
N ASP A 143 9.88 -5.59 -14.68
CA ASP A 143 10.73 -6.75 -14.94
C ASP A 143 10.36 -7.91 -13.98
N GLY A 144 10.27 -9.11 -14.55
CA GLY A 144 9.76 -10.32 -13.88
C GLY A 144 10.56 -10.75 -12.64
N PRO A 145 10.24 -11.91 -12.05
CA PRO A 145 10.81 -12.31 -10.77
C PRO A 145 12.33 -12.42 -10.80
N CYS A 146 12.98 -12.05 -9.70
CA CYS A 146 14.41 -12.28 -9.50
C CYS A 146 14.70 -13.78 -9.54
N VAL A 147 15.58 -14.22 -10.44
CA VAL A 147 16.08 -15.60 -10.46
C VAL A 147 17.56 -15.58 -10.09
N SER A 148 17.93 -16.30 -9.04
CA SER A 148 19.33 -16.47 -8.66
C SER A 148 20.00 -17.52 -9.54
N SER A 149 21.05 -17.14 -10.27
CA SER A 149 22.00 -18.09 -10.84
C SER A 149 23.05 -18.42 -9.79
N ASN A 150 23.07 -19.68 -9.37
CA ASN A 150 23.77 -20.16 -8.20
C ASN A 150 25.27 -20.40 -8.49
N ASP A 151 26.15 -19.55 -7.97
CA ASP A 151 27.61 -19.76 -7.92
C ASP A 151 28.28 -19.15 -6.66
N MET A 152 27.48 -18.79 -5.65
CA MET A 152 27.98 -18.14 -4.44
C MET A 152 28.31 -19.17 -3.36
N LEU A 153 29.46 -19.00 -2.70
CA LEU A 153 29.76 -19.77 -1.49
C LEU A 153 28.85 -19.30 -0.35
N PRO A 154 28.23 -20.21 0.40
CA PRO A 154 27.48 -19.85 1.59
C PRO A 154 28.34 -19.05 2.57
N PHE A 155 27.76 -18.02 3.19
CA PHE A 155 28.45 -17.20 4.18
C PHE A 155 27.57 -16.96 5.40
N PRO A 156 28.15 -16.84 6.61
CA PRO A 156 27.39 -16.61 7.83
C PRO A 156 26.70 -15.25 7.84
N LEU A 157 25.46 -15.20 8.29
CA LEU A 157 24.71 -13.95 8.40
C LEU A 157 25.36 -12.97 9.37
N ARG A 158 25.99 -13.49 10.43
CA ARG A 158 26.73 -12.74 11.46
C ARG A 158 28.18 -12.45 11.08
N ASN A 159 28.61 -12.77 9.84
CA ASN A 159 29.97 -12.48 9.39
C ASN A 159 30.00 -12.17 7.88
N LEU A 160 29.81 -10.90 7.55
CA LEU A 160 29.82 -10.43 6.17
C LEU A 160 31.23 -10.30 5.56
N SER A 161 32.31 -10.52 6.32
CA SER A 161 33.68 -10.47 5.76
C SER A 161 33.94 -11.55 4.70
N GLN A 162 33.13 -12.62 4.70
CA GLN A 162 33.19 -13.70 3.72
C GLN A 162 32.28 -13.47 2.52
N PHE A 163 31.51 -12.39 2.51
CA PHE A 163 30.65 -12.05 1.38
C PHE A 163 31.52 -11.49 0.23
N PRO A 164 31.50 -12.08 -0.98
CA PRO A 164 32.40 -11.69 -2.07
C PRO A 164 31.89 -10.41 -2.75
N ILE A 165 32.04 -9.27 -2.07
CA ILE A 165 31.60 -7.95 -2.49
C ILE A 165 32.77 -6.96 -2.51
N SER A 166 32.75 -5.99 -3.41
CA SER A 166 33.70 -4.87 -3.38
C SER A 166 33.37 -3.87 -2.27
N SER A 167 34.37 -3.17 -1.75
CA SER A 167 34.20 -2.18 -0.67
C SER A 167 33.19 -1.07 -1.01
N ILE A 168 33.26 -0.53 -2.23
CA ILE A 168 32.33 0.52 -2.72
C ILE A 168 30.87 0.05 -2.67
N ARG A 169 30.65 -1.23 -2.96
CA ARG A 169 29.33 -1.84 -2.93
C ARG A 169 28.90 -2.03 -1.47
N ALA A 170 29.76 -2.57 -0.61
CA ALA A 170 29.47 -2.73 0.83
C ALA A 170 29.06 -1.41 1.52
N GLU A 171 29.77 -0.31 1.24
CA GLU A 171 29.46 1.03 1.77
C GLU A 171 28.06 1.51 1.35
N ARG A 172 27.63 1.24 0.11
CA ARG A 172 26.26 1.58 -0.33
C ARG A 172 25.19 0.79 0.42
N GLY A 173 25.45 -0.50 0.68
CA GLY A 173 24.55 -1.34 1.47
C GLY A 173 24.42 -0.86 2.91
N GLU A 174 25.49 -0.32 3.48
CA GLU A 174 25.47 0.30 4.82
C GLU A 174 24.58 1.56 4.83
N GLY A 175 24.73 2.44 3.84
CA GLY A 175 23.88 3.62 3.71
C GLY A 175 22.39 3.30 3.62
N TYR A 176 21.99 2.23 2.93
CA TYR A 176 20.58 1.84 2.86
C TYR A 176 20.01 1.41 4.21
N TYR A 177 20.81 0.79 5.06
CA TYR A 177 20.42 0.43 6.41
C TYR A 177 20.29 1.67 7.31
N GLU A 178 21.32 2.54 7.30
CA GLU A 178 21.32 3.78 8.10
C GLU A 178 20.17 4.72 7.71
N GLU A 179 19.79 4.73 6.44
CA GLU A 179 18.68 5.52 5.91
C GLU A 179 17.32 4.82 5.97
N HIS A 180 17.21 3.67 6.64
CA HIS A 180 15.93 2.96 6.85
C HIS A 180 15.19 2.61 5.55
N ARG A 181 15.94 2.24 4.50
CA ARG A 181 15.39 2.03 3.16
C ARG A 181 14.75 0.66 2.93
N VAL A 182 14.68 -0.18 3.95
CA VAL A 182 14.07 -1.51 3.85
C VAL A 182 12.57 -1.38 4.07
N ALA A 183 11.80 -1.66 3.03
CA ALA A 183 10.35 -1.53 3.05
C ALA A 183 9.67 -2.83 3.50
N TYR A 184 10.28 -3.98 3.21
CA TYR A 184 9.78 -5.29 3.60
C TYR A 184 10.90 -6.30 3.73
N LEU A 185 10.78 -7.20 4.71
CA LEU A 185 11.62 -8.38 4.87
C LEU A 185 10.76 -9.53 5.38
N SER A 186 10.90 -10.70 4.78
CA SER A 186 10.30 -11.95 5.23
C SER A 186 11.27 -13.11 5.10
N ILE A 187 11.21 -14.03 6.05
CA ILE A 187 11.90 -15.31 6.00
C ILE A 187 10.87 -16.38 6.35
N ASP A 188 10.52 -17.24 5.39
CA ASP A 188 9.65 -18.40 5.62
C ASP A 188 10.32 -19.67 5.10
N LYS A 189 10.40 -20.69 5.96
CA LYS A 189 10.99 -22.01 5.63
C LYS A 189 12.37 -21.95 4.96
N GLY A 190 13.17 -20.96 5.33
CA GLY A 190 14.51 -20.74 4.77
C GLY A 190 14.53 -20.02 3.43
N GLU A 191 13.38 -19.60 2.90
CA GLU A 191 13.28 -18.66 1.79
C GLU A 191 13.17 -17.24 2.35
N GLY A 192 14.12 -16.40 1.98
CA GLY A 192 14.17 -14.99 2.28
C GLY A 192 13.69 -14.13 1.11
N TYR A 193 12.90 -13.12 1.42
CA TYR A 193 12.44 -12.12 0.45
C TYR A 193 12.44 -10.73 1.08
N ALA A 194 12.97 -9.74 0.37
CA ALA A 194 13.00 -8.36 0.81
C ALA A 194 12.68 -7.38 -0.31
N ILE A 195 12.15 -6.22 0.06
CA ILE A 195 11.96 -5.06 -0.81
C ILE A 195 12.76 -3.90 -0.22
N VAL A 196 13.66 -3.32 -1.01
CA VAL A 196 14.53 -2.23 -0.58
C VAL A 196 14.41 -1.05 -1.53
N GLN A 197 14.34 0.15 -0.98
CA GLN A 197 14.30 1.40 -1.73
C GLN A 197 15.72 1.83 -2.14
N GLY A 198 16.01 1.80 -3.44
CA GLY A 198 17.18 2.44 -4.04
C GLY A 198 16.78 3.72 -4.77
N SER A 199 17.18 3.87 -6.04
CA SER A 199 16.57 4.86 -6.94
C SER A 199 15.12 4.50 -7.30
N GLU A 200 14.82 3.20 -7.27
CA GLU A 200 13.49 2.60 -7.36
C GLU A 200 13.42 1.48 -6.32
N TYR A 201 12.26 0.85 -6.14
CA TYR A 201 12.17 -0.34 -5.29
C TYR A 201 12.82 -1.54 -5.99
N TYR A 202 13.52 -2.35 -5.22
CA TYR A 202 14.18 -3.57 -5.71
C TYR A 202 13.76 -4.77 -4.89
N GLU A 203 13.59 -5.90 -5.58
CA GLU A 203 13.30 -7.19 -4.97
C GLU A 203 14.61 -7.93 -4.72
N ILE A 204 14.69 -8.58 -3.57
CA ILE A 204 15.82 -9.42 -3.21
C ILE A 204 15.28 -10.76 -2.73
N THR A 205 15.80 -11.84 -3.30
CA THR A 205 15.52 -13.22 -2.90
C THR A 205 16.79 -13.85 -2.38
N PHE A 206 16.69 -14.63 -1.31
CA PHE A 206 17.84 -15.33 -0.74
C PHE A 206 17.42 -16.65 -0.08
N ALA A 207 18.36 -17.58 0.05
CA ALA A 207 18.18 -18.79 0.85
C ALA A 207 18.90 -18.62 2.19
N TYR A 208 18.19 -18.85 3.29
CA TYR A 208 18.69 -18.76 4.66
C TYR A 208 18.52 -20.09 5.40
N GLU A 209 19.63 -20.77 5.68
CA GLU A 209 19.64 -22.06 6.36
C GLU A 209 20.92 -22.17 7.21
N ASP A 210 20.82 -22.78 8.40
CA ASP A 210 21.96 -22.94 9.32
C ASP A 210 22.71 -21.64 9.66
N GLU A 211 21.95 -20.55 9.84
CA GLU A 211 22.49 -19.18 10.06
C GLU A 211 23.34 -18.63 8.90
N GLN A 212 23.26 -19.25 7.72
CA GLN A 212 24.01 -18.88 6.53
C GLN A 212 23.09 -18.45 5.40
N ILE A 213 23.56 -17.48 4.61
CA ILE A 213 22.97 -17.14 3.34
C ILE A 213 23.64 -18.02 2.28
N LYS A 214 22.85 -18.87 1.62
CA LYS A 214 23.34 -19.82 0.61
C LYS A 214 23.27 -19.26 -0.81
N THR A 215 22.22 -18.51 -1.11
CA THR A 215 22.01 -17.86 -2.41
C THR A 215 21.46 -16.47 -2.20
N ILE A 216 21.69 -15.58 -3.15
CA ILE A 216 21.07 -14.27 -3.17
C ILE A 216 20.92 -13.75 -4.61
N ALA A 217 19.84 -13.03 -4.90
CA ALA A 217 19.62 -12.34 -6.16
C ALA A 217 18.82 -11.05 -5.98
N CYS A 218 19.17 -10.03 -6.75
CA CYS A 218 18.46 -8.76 -6.87
C CYS A 218 17.96 -8.58 -8.31
N ASN A 219 16.82 -7.93 -8.50
CA ASN A 219 16.40 -7.46 -9.84
C ASN A 219 17.17 -6.20 -10.26
N CYS A 220 17.90 -5.58 -9.34
CA CYS A 220 18.86 -4.53 -9.63
C CYS A 220 20.17 -5.09 -10.18
N TYR A 221 20.80 -4.36 -11.10
CA TYR A 221 22.19 -4.59 -11.52
C TYR A 221 23.19 -4.55 -10.33
N CYS A 222 22.78 -3.97 -9.20
CA CYS A 222 23.55 -3.86 -7.97
C CYS A 222 23.51 -5.14 -7.11
N GLU A 223 23.90 -6.31 -7.65
CA GLU A 223 24.29 -7.57 -6.96
C GLU A 223 23.79 -7.83 -5.50
N ALA A 224 22.52 -7.57 -5.19
CA ALA A 224 21.86 -7.87 -3.91
C ALA A 224 22.51 -7.32 -2.62
N ILE A 225 23.24 -6.22 -2.78
CA ILE A 225 24.06 -5.58 -1.75
C ILE A 225 23.23 -4.91 -0.64
N ALA A 226 22.03 -4.48 -1.02
CA ALA A 226 21.15 -3.59 -0.28
C ALA A 226 20.56 -4.18 1.02
N SER A 227 20.35 -5.49 1.08
CA SER A 227 19.65 -6.17 2.19
C SER A 227 20.58 -6.90 3.16
N MET A 228 21.88 -7.01 2.87
CA MET A 228 22.77 -7.90 3.64
C MET A 228 23.28 -7.29 4.95
N ASN A 229 23.71 -6.01 4.93
CA ASN A 229 24.04 -5.28 6.16
C ASN A 229 22.82 -5.23 7.09
N MET A 230 21.62 -5.14 6.53
CA MET A 230 20.38 -5.15 7.28
C MET A 230 20.14 -6.48 8.03
N LEU A 231 20.26 -7.63 7.37
CA LEU A 231 20.10 -8.92 8.06
C LEU A 231 21.16 -9.15 9.16
N TYR A 232 22.40 -8.72 8.93
CA TYR A 232 23.47 -8.76 9.94
C TYR A 232 23.11 -7.95 11.19
N TYR A 233 22.66 -6.70 11.03
CA TYR A 233 22.33 -5.83 12.17
C TYR A 233 21.07 -6.26 12.93
N TYR A 234 20.01 -6.75 12.24
CA TYR A 234 18.83 -7.32 12.93
C TYR A 234 19.17 -8.61 13.69
N SER A 235 20.09 -9.44 13.18
CA SER A 235 20.57 -10.64 13.89
C SER A 235 21.46 -10.35 15.11
N CYS A 236 22.05 -9.15 15.20
CA CYS A 236 22.89 -8.73 16.32
C CYS A 236 22.12 -7.99 17.42
N ARG A 237 20.88 -7.54 17.16
CA ARG A 237 20.01 -6.85 18.13
C ARG A 237 18.83 -7.70 18.64
N THR A 238 18.67 -8.92 18.11
CA THR A 238 17.76 -9.96 18.63
C THR A 238 18.57 -11.02 19.38
#